data_AF-A0A7I7KUK5-F1
#
_entry.id   AF-A0A7I7KUK5-F1
#
_cell.length_a   1.000
_cell.length_b   1.000
_cell.length_c   1.000
_cell.angle_alpha   90.00
_cell.angle_beta   90.00
_cell.angle_gamma   90.00
#
_symmetry.space_group_name_H-M   'P 1'
#
loop_
_entity.id
_entity.type
_entity.pdbx_description
1 polymer ?
#
loop_
_entity_poly.entity_id
_entity_poly.type
_entity_poly.pdbx_seq_one_letter_code
_entity_poly.pdbx_strand_id
1 'polypeptide(L)'
;MAVVGCTTVTDGTPGADNAIAPAYRASVSASVSASIATSSVRESQRQQSLTTKAVVRVCESFVVSSKEAVDRVNDFVAAYNRGGDTSGAEGPAVDALNHSADTVEGDSNGPLSQELREALNAYDDAARDVAKAIRAHAGTDEFNHRVNQLNDAKTEAVKRCRASL
;
A
#
# COMPACT_ATOMS: atom_id res chain seq x y z
N MET A 1 24.17 54.82 -37.59
CA MET A 1 22.89 54.08 -37.66
C MET A 1 22.04 54.54 -36.49
N ALA A 2 20.89 55.15 -36.76
CA ALA A 2 20.01 55.72 -35.75
C ALA A 2 19.01 54.67 -35.26
N VAL A 3 18.93 54.48 -33.93
CA VAL A 3 17.78 53.83 -33.29
C VAL A 3 16.83 54.97 -32.89
N VAL A 4 15.77 55.15 -33.69
CA VAL A 4 14.67 56.05 -33.36
C VAL A 4 13.73 55.29 -32.45
N GLY A 5 13.82 55.53 -31.13
CA GLY A 5 12.88 55.02 -30.15
C GLY A 5 11.82 56.09 -29.83
N CYS A 6 10.60 55.90 -30.31
CA CYS A 6 9.45 56.72 -29.93
C CYS A 6 9.07 56.43 -28.48
N THR A 7 9.51 57.27 -27.53
CA THR A 7 8.95 57.31 -26.18
C THR A 7 8.36 58.70 -25.97
N THR A 8 7.04 58.83 -26.18
CA THR A 8 6.31 60.04 -25.80
C THR A 8 5.99 59.95 -24.31
N VAL A 9 6.49 60.90 -23.53
CA VAL A 9 6.09 61.09 -22.14
C VAL A 9 4.75 61.81 -22.16
N THR A 10 3.68 61.11 -21.77
CA THR A 10 2.37 61.73 -21.54
C THR A 10 2.27 62.16 -20.09
N ASP A 11 1.97 63.43 -19.85
CA ASP A 11 1.63 63.94 -18.53
C ASP A 11 0.26 63.38 -18.10
N GLY A 12 0.22 62.67 -16.99
CA GLY A 12 -0.99 62.06 -16.46
C GLY A 12 -0.79 61.61 -15.01
N THR A 13 -1.64 62.07 -14.10
CA THR A 13 -1.70 61.57 -12.73
C THR A 13 -2.14 60.10 -12.75
N PRO A 14 -1.35 59.15 -12.23
CA PRO A 14 -1.80 57.77 -12.10
C PRO A 14 -2.96 57.71 -11.11
N GLY A 15 -4.18 57.58 -11.63
CA GLY A 15 -5.38 57.35 -10.84
C GLY A 15 -5.88 55.93 -11.10
N ALA A 16 -6.15 55.17 -10.04
CA ALA A 16 -6.85 53.90 -10.20
C ALA A 16 -8.23 54.16 -10.81
N ASP A 17 -8.60 53.41 -11.85
CA ASP A 17 -9.92 53.54 -12.45
C ASP A 17 -10.98 53.00 -11.48
N ASN A 18 -11.62 53.92 -10.77
CA ASN A 18 -12.60 53.62 -9.73
C ASN A 18 -13.86 52.94 -10.29
N ALA A 19 -14.12 53.02 -11.60
CA ALA A 19 -15.23 52.32 -12.25
C ALA A 19 -14.93 50.82 -12.43
N ILE A 20 -13.66 50.46 -12.65
CA ILE A 20 -13.24 49.08 -12.94
C ILE A 20 -12.79 48.33 -11.68
N ALA A 21 -12.32 49.05 -10.65
CA ALA A 21 -11.80 48.47 -9.42
C ALA A 21 -12.74 47.44 -8.72
N PRO A 22 -14.08 47.65 -8.63
CA PRO A 22 -14.98 46.65 -8.05
C PRO A 22 -15.08 45.37 -8.88
N ALA A 23 -15.12 45.49 -10.21
CA ALA A 23 -15.18 44.36 -11.13
C ALA A 23 -13.88 43.52 -11.07
N TYR A 24 -12.72 44.17 -10.97
CA TYR A 24 -11.44 43.50 -10.78
C TYR A 24 -11.35 42.76 -9.43
N ARG A 25 -11.80 43.37 -8.33
CA ARG A 25 -11.83 42.68 -7.03
C ARG A 25 -12.73 41.45 -7.07
N ALA A 26 -13.91 41.57 -7.68
CA ALA A 26 -14.84 40.45 -7.85
C ALA A 26 -14.24 39.32 -8.69
N SER A 27 -13.55 39.65 -9.80
CA SER A 27 -12.90 38.64 -10.64
C SER A 27 -11.76 37.94 -9.91
N VAL A 28 -10.90 38.66 -9.18
CA VAL A 28 -9.83 38.08 -8.36
C VAL A 28 -10.41 37.18 -7.27
N SER A 29 -11.43 37.61 -6.54
CA SER A 29 -12.09 36.78 -5.52
C SER A 29 -12.72 35.51 -6.11
N ALA A 30 -13.33 35.60 -7.29
CA ALA A 30 -13.88 34.45 -8.02
C ALA A 30 -12.78 33.49 -8.49
N SER A 31 -11.68 34.01 -9.02
CA SER A 31 -10.51 33.21 -9.41
C SER A 31 -9.88 32.51 -8.21
N VAL A 32 -9.68 33.21 -7.09
CA VAL A 32 -9.15 32.60 -5.85
C VAL A 32 -10.06 31.48 -5.35
N SER A 33 -11.38 31.71 -5.32
CA SER A 33 -12.35 30.70 -4.89
C SER A 33 -12.34 29.48 -5.82
N ALA A 34 -12.30 29.68 -7.14
CA ALA A 34 -12.20 28.62 -8.13
C ALA A 34 -10.87 27.85 -8.02
N SER A 35 -9.76 28.55 -7.77
CA SER A 35 -8.45 27.94 -7.56
C SER A 35 -8.43 27.09 -6.28
N ILE A 36 -9.01 27.57 -5.18
CA ILE A 36 -9.11 26.79 -3.92
C ILE A 36 -9.95 25.54 -4.15
N ALA A 37 -11.14 25.66 -4.75
CA ALA A 37 -12.00 24.52 -5.03
C ALA A 37 -11.34 23.49 -5.96
N THR A 38 -10.66 23.95 -7.01
CA THR A 38 -9.94 23.06 -7.93
C THR A 38 -8.75 22.40 -7.24
N SER A 39 -8.04 23.13 -6.39
CA SER A 39 -6.88 22.62 -5.64
C SER A 39 -7.29 21.58 -4.60
N SER A 40 -8.39 21.81 -3.86
CA SER A 40 -8.89 20.86 -2.86
C SER A 40 -9.40 19.56 -3.50
N VAL A 41 -10.08 19.65 -4.65
CA VAL A 41 -10.49 18.48 -5.43
C VAL A 41 -9.27 17.70 -5.94
N ARG A 42 -8.27 18.38 -6.52
CA ARG A 42 -7.04 17.73 -7.01
C ARG A 42 -6.26 17.06 -5.89
N GLU A 43 -6.12 17.71 -4.74
CA GLU A 43 -5.44 17.12 -3.58
C GLU A 43 -6.21 15.92 -3.03
N SER A 44 -7.54 16.01 -2.96
CA SER A 44 -8.38 14.87 -2.54
C SER A 44 -8.21 13.68 -3.48
N GLN A 45 -8.21 13.90 -4.80
CA GLN A 45 -7.94 12.86 -5.79
C GLN A 45 -6.52 12.29 -5.67
N ARG A 46 -5.52 13.13 -5.40
CA ARG A 46 -4.15 12.71 -5.19
C ARG A 46 -4.05 11.79 -3.97
N GLN A 47 -4.68 12.15 -2.86
CA GLN A 47 -4.69 11.34 -1.64
C GLN A 47 -5.39 10.00 -1.87
N GLN A 48 -6.56 9.99 -2.53
CA GLN A 48 -7.24 8.75 -2.90
C GLN A 48 -6.35 7.84 -3.77
N SER A 49 -5.68 8.40 -4.78
CA SER A 49 -4.76 7.64 -5.64
C SER A 49 -3.59 7.03 -4.87
N LEU A 50 -3.02 7.76 -3.90
CA LEU A 50 -1.94 7.24 -3.05
C LEU A 50 -2.42 6.10 -2.15
N THR A 51 -3.63 6.22 -1.58
CA THR A 51 -4.25 5.16 -0.79
C THR A 51 -4.49 3.91 -1.62
N THR A 52 -5.10 4.04 -2.80
CA THR A 52 -5.31 2.90 -3.70
C THR A 52 -3.99 2.23 -4.09
N LYS A 53 -2.95 3.01 -4.42
CA LYS A 53 -1.63 2.46 -4.76
C LYS A 53 -0.98 1.73 -3.58
N ALA A 54 -1.17 2.20 -2.36
CA ALA A 54 -0.67 1.53 -1.16
C ALA A 54 -1.37 0.19 -0.94
N VAL A 55 -2.71 0.16 -1.09
CA VAL A 55 -3.51 -1.08 -0.99
C VAL A 55 -3.10 -2.08 -2.07
N VAL A 56 -2.99 -1.66 -3.33
CA VAL A 56 -2.56 -2.54 -4.43
C VAL A 56 -1.21 -3.15 -4.12
N ARG A 57 -0.22 -2.33 -3.73
CA ARG A 57 1.14 -2.80 -3.42
C ARG A 57 1.13 -3.88 -2.35
N VAL A 58 0.54 -3.60 -1.17
CA VAL A 58 0.59 -4.56 -0.06
C VAL A 58 -0.13 -5.86 -0.42
N CYS A 59 -1.25 -5.78 -1.14
CA CYS A 59 -2.00 -6.96 -1.55
C CYS A 59 -1.29 -7.79 -2.63
N GLU A 60 -0.57 -7.16 -3.55
CA GLU A 60 0.29 -7.85 -4.52
C GLU A 60 1.47 -8.54 -3.82
N SER A 61 2.19 -7.82 -2.97
CA SER A 61 3.30 -8.38 -2.17
C SER A 61 2.84 -9.55 -1.30
N PHE A 62 1.68 -9.43 -0.66
CA PHE A 62 1.05 -10.50 0.11
C PHE A 62 0.75 -11.74 -0.74
N VAL A 63 0.05 -11.59 -1.88
CA VAL A 63 -0.33 -12.73 -2.73
C VAL A 63 0.91 -13.44 -3.30
N VAL A 64 1.93 -12.69 -3.72
CA VAL A 64 3.15 -13.27 -4.29
C VAL A 64 3.96 -14.01 -3.22
N SER A 65 4.25 -13.34 -2.10
CA SER A 65 5.09 -13.94 -1.05
C SER A 65 4.39 -15.10 -0.33
N SER A 66 3.08 -15.01 -0.10
CA SER A 66 2.30 -16.09 0.53
C SER A 66 2.24 -17.34 -0.33
N LYS A 67 2.18 -17.18 -1.66
CA LYS A 67 2.28 -18.31 -2.58
C LYS A 67 3.63 -19.01 -2.46
N GLU A 68 4.73 -18.27 -2.47
CA GLU A 68 6.06 -18.86 -2.32
C GLU A 68 6.19 -19.60 -0.97
N ALA A 69 5.72 -19.00 0.12
CA ALA A 69 5.74 -19.62 1.44
C ALA A 69 4.96 -20.95 1.46
N VAL A 70 3.74 -20.97 0.91
CA VAL A 70 2.91 -22.17 0.82
C VAL A 70 3.58 -23.25 -0.04
N ASP A 71 4.18 -22.88 -1.18
CA ASP A 71 4.87 -23.83 -2.05
C ASP A 71 6.03 -24.52 -1.30
N ARG A 72 6.83 -23.77 -0.53
CA ARG A 72 7.93 -24.33 0.27
C ARG A 72 7.46 -25.19 1.45
N VAL A 73 6.36 -24.81 2.10
CA VAL A 73 5.73 -25.66 3.14
C VAL A 73 5.24 -26.97 2.53
N ASN A 74 4.66 -26.94 1.32
CA ASN A 74 4.24 -28.16 0.63
C ASN A 74 5.43 -29.07 0.28
N ASP A 75 6.58 -28.50 -0.10
CA ASP A 75 7.81 -29.27 -0.32
C ASP A 75 8.29 -29.97 0.96
N PHE A 76 8.24 -29.26 2.10
CA PHE A 76 8.53 -29.83 3.42
C PHE A 76 7.56 -30.97 3.77
N VAL A 77 6.25 -30.76 3.61
CA VAL A 77 5.21 -31.78 3.87
C VAL A 77 5.41 -33.00 2.95
N ALA A 78 5.77 -32.78 1.69
CA ALA A 78 6.06 -33.87 0.75
C ALA A 78 7.31 -34.67 1.15
N ALA A 79 8.36 -34.02 1.66
CA ALA A 79 9.54 -34.69 2.19
C ALA A 79 9.20 -35.52 3.43
N TYR A 80 8.43 -34.95 4.36
CA TYR A 80 7.96 -35.62 5.58
C TYR A 80 7.16 -36.89 5.26
N ASN A 81 6.19 -36.79 4.34
CA ASN A 81 5.30 -37.90 3.98
C ASN A 81 6.00 -39.07 3.25
N ARG A 82 7.21 -38.88 2.71
CA ARG A 82 8.01 -39.95 2.09
C ARG A 82 8.84 -40.76 3.10
N GLY A 83 8.88 -40.36 4.37
CA GLY A 83 9.19 -41.24 5.51
C GLY A 83 10.65 -41.56 5.87
N GLY A 84 11.71 -40.75 5.77
CA GLY A 84 11.91 -39.34 5.46
C GLY A 84 13.36 -38.92 5.83
N ASP A 85 13.82 -37.82 5.24
CA ASP A 85 14.85 -36.86 5.72
C ASP A 85 14.33 -35.46 5.28
N THR A 86 13.98 -34.61 6.25
CA THR A 86 13.39 -33.28 6.02
C THR A 86 14.42 -32.15 6.06
N SER A 87 15.68 -32.46 6.38
CA SER A 87 16.72 -31.46 6.64
C SER A 87 16.93 -30.47 5.49
N GLY A 88 16.77 -30.93 4.24
CA GLY A 88 16.88 -30.09 3.05
C GLY A 88 15.67 -29.17 2.78
N ALA A 89 14.52 -29.42 3.41
CA ALA A 89 13.27 -28.68 3.15
C ALA A 89 12.82 -27.80 4.33
N GLU A 90 13.27 -28.09 5.55
CA GLU A 90 12.91 -27.33 6.75
C GLU A 90 13.34 -25.86 6.68
N GLY A 91 14.63 -25.62 6.42
CA GLY A 91 15.18 -24.26 6.30
C GLY A 91 14.44 -23.42 5.26
N PRO A 92 14.33 -23.88 4.00
CA PRO A 92 13.62 -23.15 2.95
C PRO A 92 12.14 -22.84 3.27
N ALA A 93 11.43 -23.75 3.95
CA ALA A 93 10.03 -23.51 4.35
C ALA A 93 9.92 -22.44 5.44
N VAL A 94 10.77 -22.55 6.46
CA VAL A 94 10.86 -21.59 7.55
C VAL A 94 11.25 -20.19 7.05
N ASP A 95 12.25 -20.10 6.18
CA ASP A 95 12.73 -18.83 5.64
C ASP A 95 11.67 -18.17 4.77
N ALA A 96 10.97 -18.93 3.92
CA ALA A 96 9.90 -18.39 3.08
C ALA A 96 8.70 -17.87 3.90
N LEU A 97 8.31 -18.57 4.98
CA LEU A 97 7.25 -18.11 5.89
C LEU A 97 7.61 -16.79 6.58
N ASN A 98 8.83 -16.70 7.14
CA ASN A 98 9.28 -15.46 7.79
C ASN A 98 9.44 -14.32 6.78
N HIS A 99 10.02 -14.60 5.61
CA HIS A 99 10.17 -13.60 4.56
C HIS A 99 8.83 -13.06 4.06
N SER A 100 7.81 -13.92 3.91
CA SER A 100 6.48 -13.48 3.54
C SER A 100 5.88 -12.56 4.61
N ALA A 101 5.96 -12.93 5.88
CA ALA A 101 5.47 -12.10 6.99
C ALA A 101 6.20 -10.75 7.04
N ASP A 102 7.53 -10.75 6.94
CA ASP A 102 8.34 -9.52 7.00
C ASP A 102 8.06 -8.59 5.80
N THR A 103 7.83 -9.16 4.62
CA THR A 103 7.48 -8.40 3.41
C THR A 103 6.12 -7.72 3.56
N VAL A 104 5.12 -8.46 4.04
CA VAL A 104 3.76 -7.94 4.25
C VAL A 104 3.74 -6.89 5.34
N GLU A 105 4.42 -7.12 6.47
CA GLU A 105 4.53 -6.16 7.56
C GLU A 105 5.20 -4.86 7.08
N GLY A 106 6.29 -4.98 6.31
CA GLY A 106 7.00 -3.83 5.73
C GLY A 106 6.11 -2.96 4.85
N ASP A 107 5.31 -3.58 3.98
CA ASP A 107 4.38 -2.87 3.07
C ASP A 107 3.10 -2.39 3.77
N SER A 108 2.76 -2.94 4.94
CA SER A 108 1.56 -2.57 5.70
C SER A 108 1.64 -1.21 6.40
N ASN A 109 2.79 -0.54 6.37
CA ASN A 109 2.96 0.80 6.99
C ASN A 109 2.23 1.94 6.27
N GLY A 110 1.64 1.68 5.09
CA GLY A 110 0.87 2.66 4.32
C GLY A 110 -0.54 2.96 4.85
N PRO A 111 -1.27 3.88 4.19
CA PRO A 111 -2.67 4.16 4.48
C PRO A 111 -3.55 2.96 4.09
N LEU A 112 -3.76 2.05 5.05
CA LEU A 112 -4.65 0.90 4.94
C LEU A 112 -5.87 1.08 5.84
N SER A 113 -7.00 0.48 5.46
CA SER A 113 -8.12 0.33 6.39
C SER A 113 -7.70 -0.52 7.60
N GLN A 114 -8.34 -0.28 8.75
CA GLN A 114 -8.07 -1.05 9.96
C GLN A 114 -8.30 -2.55 9.74
N GLU A 115 -9.41 -2.92 9.09
CA GLU A 115 -9.74 -4.33 8.83
C GLU A 115 -8.72 -5.03 7.92
N LEU A 116 -8.19 -4.34 6.90
CA LEU A 116 -7.16 -4.92 6.03
C LEU A 116 -5.85 -5.12 6.80
N ARG A 117 -5.45 -4.13 7.60
CA ARG A 117 -4.25 -4.22 8.44
C ARG A 117 -4.34 -5.37 9.44
N GLU A 118 -5.48 -5.51 10.12
CA GLU A 118 -5.70 -6.59 11.07
C GLU A 118 -5.65 -7.97 10.40
N ALA A 119 -6.23 -8.11 9.20
CA ALA A 119 -6.19 -9.38 8.46
C ALA A 119 -4.77 -9.73 7.98
N LEU A 120 -3.98 -8.75 7.54
CA LEU A 120 -2.58 -8.96 7.14
C LEU A 120 -1.72 -9.33 8.35
N ASN A 121 -1.87 -8.63 9.48
CA ASN A 121 -1.15 -8.98 10.72
C ASN A 121 -1.50 -10.39 11.21
N ALA A 122 -2.77 -10.79 11.15
CA ALA A 122 -3.19 -12.14 11.52
C ALA A 122 -2.56 -13.21 10.61
N TYR A 123 -2.38 -12.91 9.31
CA TYR A 123 -1.64 -13.76 8.41
C TYR A 123 -0.14 -13.84 8.79
N ASP A 124 0.50 -12.71 9.09
CA ASP A 124 1.91 -12.65 9.47
C ASP A 124 2.19 -13.48 10.73
N ASP A 125 1.33 -13.35 11.75
CA ASP A 125 1.40 -14.13 12.98
C ASP A 125 1.25 -15.64 12.70
N ALA A 126 0.25 -16.02 11.91
CA ALA A 126 0.02 -17.42 11.57
C ALA A 126 1.18 -18.04 10.76
N ALA A 127 1.78 -17.28 9.83
CA ALA A 127 2.94 -17.72 9.06
C ALA A 127 4.14 -17.98 9.97
N ARG A 128 4.40 -17.07 10.91
CA ARG A 128 5.47 -17.21 11.92
C ARG A 128 5.20 -18.39 12.85
N ASP A 129 3.94 -18.67 13.18
CA ASP A 129 3.59 -19.81 14.02
C ASP A 129 3.78 -21.15 13.32
N VAL A 130 3.49 -21.27 12.02
CA VAL A 130 3.87 -22.46 11.24
C VAL A 130 5.38 -22.61 11.19
N ALA A 131 6.14 -21.53 10.98
CA ALA A 131 7.60 -21.58 10.96
C ALA A 131 8.18 -22.06 12.31
N LYS A 132 7.62 -21.60 13.43
CA LYS A 132 7.99 -22.09 14.77
C LYS A 132 7.69 -23.58 14.94
N ALA A 133 6.56 -24.08 14.44
CA ALA A 133 6.23 -25.49 14.53
C ALA A 133 7.17 -26.38 13.70
N ILE A 134 7.57 -25.93 12.50
CA ILE A 134 8.59 -26.63 11.70
C ILE A 134 9.91 -26.69 12.48
N ARG A 135 10.41 -25.55 12.98
CA ARG A 135 11.66 -25.49 13.76
C ARG A 135 11.62 -26.33 15.04
N ALA A 136 10.46 -26.40 15.69
CA ALA A 136 10.28 -27.17 16.92
C ALA A 136 10.04 -28.67 16.65
N HIS A 137 9.98 -29.09 15.38
CA HIS A 137 9.57 -30.43 14.97
C HIS A 137 8.26 -30.85 15.66
N ALA A 138 7.29 -29.94 15.66
CA ALA A 138 5.99 -30.17 16.29
C ALA A 138 5.33 -31.43 15.74
N GLY A 139 4.56 -32.12 16.60
CA GLY A 139 3.80 -33.29 16.17
C GLY A 139 2.78 -32.95 15.09
N THR A 140 2.42 -33.94 14.27
CA THR A 140 1.53 -33.78 13.10
C THR A 140 0.23 -33.02 13.42
N ASP A 141 -0.40 -33.30 14.56
CA ASP A 141 -1.66 -32.65 14.95
C ASP A 141 -1.49 -31.14 15.18
N GLU A 142 -0.43 -30.76 15.89
CA GLU A 142 -0.11 -29.36 16.16
C GLU A 142 0.29 -28.63 14.88
N PHE A 143 1.13 -29.26 14.05
CA PHE A 143 1.51 -28.69 12.75
C PHE A 143 0.29 -28.45 11.86
N ASN A 144 -0.60 -29.44 11.72
CA ASN A 144 -1.82 -29.33 10.92
C ASN A 144 -2.77 -28.26 11.46
N HIS A 145 -2.88 -28.13 12.80
CA HIS A 145 -3.67 -27.07 13.41
C HIS A 145 -3.16 -25.68 13.00
N ARG A 146 -1.85 -25.44 13.07
CA ARG A 146 -1.26 -24.15 12.68
C ARG A 146 -1.35 -23.89 11.18
N VAL A 147 -1.20 -24.92 10.34
CA VAL A 147 -1.42 -24.80 8.88
C VAL A 147 -2.86 -24.41 8.56
N ASN A 148 -3.85 -24.95 9.28
CA ASN A 148 -5.25 -24.55 9.11
C ASN A 148 -5.45 -23.08 9.49
N GLN A 149 -4.90 -22.63 10.61
CA GLN A 149 -4.94 -21.21 11.02
C GLN A 149 -4.30 -20.29 9.96
N LEU A 150 -3.15 -20.69 9.40
CA LEU A 150 -2.51 -19.97 8.30
C LEU A 150 -3.42 -19.88 7.06
N ASN A 151 -4.09 -20.97 6.70
CA ASN A 151 -4.99 -20.99 5.54
C ASN A 151 -6.24 -20.12 5.75
N ASP A 152 -6.79 -20.11 6.95
CA ASP A 152 -7.93 -19.26 7.31
C ASP A 152 -7.54 -17.78 7.28
N ALA A 153 -6.42 -17.41 7.92
CA ALA A 153 -5.89 -16.04 7.93
C ALA A 153 -5.57 -15.54 6.51
N LYS A 154 -4.92 -16.39 5.69
CA LYS A 154 -4.66 -16.10 4.27
C LYS A 154 -5.96 -15.85 3.51
N THR A 155 -6.98 -16.66 3.72
CA THR A 155 -8.28 -16.52 3.04
C THR A 155 -8.97 -15.21 3.39
N GLU A 156 -8.99 -14.84 4.68
CA GLU A 156 -9.55 -13.57 5.10
C GLU A 156 -8.73 -12.37 4.59
N ALA A 157 -7.40 -12.44 4.61
CA ALA A 157 -6.56 -11.39 4.02
C ALA A 157 -6.83 -11.20 2.52
N VAL A 158 -6.94 -12.28 1.73
CA VAL A 158 -7.34 -12.20 0.30
C VAL A 158 -8.70 -11.52 0.13
N LYS A 159 -9.67 -11.87 0.97
CA LYS A 159 -11.01 -11.27 0.93
C LYS A 159 -10.97 -9.78 1.25
N ARG A 160 -10.20 -9.35 2.25
CA ARG A 160 -10.03 -7.92 2.59
C ARG A 160 -9.29 -7.16 1.49
N CYS A 161 -8.27 -7.75 0.89
CA CYS A 161 -7.59 -7.19 -0.26
C CYS A 161 -8.56 -6.94 -1.42
N ARG A 162 -9.40 -7.92 -1.77
CA ARG A 162 -10.42 -7.77 -2.81
C ARG A 162 -11.48 -6.73 -2.49
N ALA A 163 -11.85 -6.58 -1.21
CA ALA A 163 -12.83 -5.59 -0.79
C ALA A 163 -12.27 -4.15 -0.77
N SER A 164 -10.93 -3.99 -0.81
CA SER A 164 -10.24 -2.70 -0.71
C SER A 164 -9.79 -2.16 -2.08
N LEU A 165 -10.01 -2.92 -3.16
CA LEU A 165 -9.68 -2.59 -4.55
C LEU A 165 -10.94 -2.30 -5.36
#